data_AF-A0A3D1SNH4-F1
#
_entry.id   AF-A0A3D1SNH4-F1
#
_cell.length_a   1.000
_cell.length_b   1.000
_cell.length_c   1.000
_cell.angle_alpha   90.00
_cell.angle_beta   90.00
_cell.angle_gamma   90.00
#
_symmetry.space_group_name_H-M   'P 1'
#
loop_
_entity.id
_entity.type
_entity.pdbx_description
1 polymer ?
#
loop_
_entity_poly.entity_id
_entity_poly.type
_entity_poly.pdbx_seq_one_letter_code
_entity_poly.pdbx_strand_id
1 'polypeptide(L)'
;MLLSACGNSGTTTTTTTTNGTTTTTTQLKIMVGGLSKQIYLPNELTQQLGYFKQEGLDVTLIDEASGQSSENEVLAGQVDAGS
;
A
#
# COMPACT_ATOMS: atom_id res chain seq x y z
N MET A 1 -21.99 14.44 13.25
CA MET A 1 -22.13 14.12 11.81
C MET A 1 -21.43 12.79 11.58
N LEU A 2 -22.18 11.70 11.66
CA LEU A 2 -21.68 10.33 11.45
C LEU A 2 -21.79 10.04 9.95
N LEU A 3 -20.67 10.10 9.22
CA LEU A 3 -20.62 9.71 7.82
C LEU A 3 -20.40 8.20 7.75
N SER A 4 -21.45 7.47 7.39
CA SER A 4 -21.36 6.10 6.88
C SER A 4 -20.52 6.09 5.60
N ALA A 5 -19.36 5.45 5.63
CA ALA A 5 -18.60 5.10 4.43
C ALA A 5 -18.98 3.68 4.02
N CYS A 6 -19.83 3.57 3.00
CA CYS A 6 -20.15 2.32 2.34
C CYS A 6 -19.27 2.20 1.08
N GLY A 7 -18.48 1.13 1.01
CA GLY A 7 -17.99 0.53 -0.24
C GLY A 7 -16.70 1.09 -0.83
N ASN A 8 -15.61 0.31 -0.76
CA ASN A 8 -14.81 -0.11 -1.92
C ASN A 8 -13.76 -1.15 -1.53
N SER A 9 -13.80 -2.35 -2.13
CA SER A 9 -13.00 -3.53 -1.73
C SER A 9 -11.59 -3.58 -2.36
N GLY A 10 -10.83 -2.49 -2.33
CA GLY A 10 -9.47 -2.53 -2.89
C GLY A 10 -8.55 -1.35 -2.57
N THR A 11 -8.96 -0.41 -1.72
CA THR A 11 -8.06 0.63 -1.19
C THR A 11 -8.75 1.22 0.03
N THR A 12 -8.20 1.00 1.22
CA THR A 12 -8.79 1.54 2.45
C THR A 12 -8.24 2.93 2.72
N THR A 13 -8.92 3.95 2.17
CA THR A 13 -8.63 5.35 2.50
C THR A 13 -9.18 5.65 3.89
N THR A 14 -8.29 5.82 4.86
CA THR A 14 -8.65 6.14 6.24
C THR A 14 -8.52 7.64 6.44
N THR A 15 -9.66 8.32 6.47
CA THR A 15 -9.73 9.76 6.71
C THR A 15 -9.84 10.01 8.20
N THR A 16 -8.71 10.32 8.85
CA THR A 16 -8.70 10.57 10.29
C THR A 16 -8.82 12.07 10.51
N THR A 17 -9.96 12.51 11.06
CA THR A 17 -10.16 13.92 11.44
C THR A 17 -9.89 14.05 12.94
N THR A 18 -8.75 14.62 13.28
CA THR A 18 -8.41 14.95 14.67
C THR A 18 -8.12 16.45 14.74
N ASN A 19 -8.88 17.19 15.54
CA ASN A 19 -8.79 18.65 15.69
C ASN A 19 -8.89 19.48 14.37
N GLY A 20 -9.84 19.15 13.49
CA GLY A 20 -10.11 19.97 12.29
C GLY A 20 -9.08 19.86 11.16
N THR A 21 -8.02 19.05 11.34
CA THR A 21 -7.12 18.64 10.26
C THR A 21 -7.57 17.29 9.75
N THR A 22 -7.97 17.23 8.49
CA THR A 22 -8.35 16.00 7.80
C THR A 22 -7.09 15.41 7.17
N THR A 23 -6.51 14.40 7.80
CA THR A 23 -5.40 13.63 7.20
C THR A 23 -6.00 12.43 6.49
N THR A 24 -5.93 12.46 5.16
CA THR A 24 -6.36 11.35 4.30
C THR A 24 -5.15 10.45 4.09
N THR A 25 -5.12 9.30 4.76
CA THR A 25 -4.09 8.30 4.56
C THR A 25 -4.63 7.18 3.67
N THR A 26 -3.93 6.88 2.59
CA THR A 26 -4.30 5.79 1.67
C THR A 26 -3.44 4.57 1.99
N GLN A 27 -4.06 3.49 2.48
CA GLN A 27 -3.35 2.24 2.70
C GLN A 27 -3.19 1.49 1.37
N LEU A 28 -1.95 1.06 1.06
CA LEU A 28 -1.59 0.36 -0.17
C LEU A 28 -0.77 -0.88 0.14
N LYS A 29 -1.12 -2.02 -0.45
CA LYS A 29 -0.40 -3.29 -0.32
C LYS A 29 0.26 -3.61 -1.65
N ILE A 30 1.59 -3.58 -1.69
CA ILE A 30 2.37 -3.85 -2.88
C ILE A 30 3.06 -5.20 -2.69
N MET A 31 2.78 -6.15 -3.57
CA MET A 31 3.52 -7.41 -3.63
C MET A 31 4.74 -7.26 -4.51
N VAL A 32 5.88 -7.75 -4.03
CA VAL A 32 7.19 -7.64 -4.70
C VAL A 32 7.77 -9.03 -4.89
N GLY A 33 8.21 -9.32 -6.12
CA GLY A 33 8.74 -10.63 -6.54
C GLY A 33 10.15 -10.94 -6.03
N GLY A 34 10.37 -10.81 -4.72
CA GLY A 34 11.64 -11.02 -4.03
C GLY A 34 12.33 -9.70 -3.68
N LEU A 35 12.06 -9.13 -2.49
CA LEU A 35 12.74 -7.92 -1.96
C LEU A 35 14.27 -8.06 -1.96
N SER A 36 14.77 -9.29 -1.86
CA SER A 36 16.20 -9.60 -1.92
C SER A 36 16.85 -9.32 -3.28
N LYS A 37 16.09 -8.99 -4.33
CA LYS A 37 16.65 -8.63 -5.63
C LYS A 37 16.99 -7.15 -5.66
N GLN A 38 18.18 -6.82 -6.17
CA GLN A 38 18.70 -5.45 -6.28
C GLN A 38 17.72 -4.47 -6.96
N ILE A 39 16.86 -4.97 -7.85
CA ILE A 39 15.86 -4.17 -8.57
C ILE A 39 14.79 -3.56 -7.65
N TYR A 40 14.55 -4.13 -6.46
CA TYR A 40 13.56 -3.63 -5.49
C TYR A 40 14.15 -2.71 -4.42
N LEU A 41 15.45 -2.42 -4.49
CA LEU A 41 16.12 -1.47 -3.60
C LEU A 41 15.40 -0.10 -3.54
N PRO A 42 14.86 0.47 -4.64
CA PRO A 42 14.11 1.70 -4.57
C PRO A 42 12.86 1.58 -3.67
N ASN A 43 12.14 0.46 -3.74
CA ASN A 43 10.90 0.25 -2.98
C ASN A 43 11.20 0.14 -1.49
N GLU A 44 12.22 -0.64 -1.14
CA GLU A 44 12.65 -0.81 0.25
C GLU A 44 13.20 0.50 0.83
N LEU A 45 14.05 1.22 0.08
CA LEU A 45 14.60 2.50 0.51
C LEU A 45 13.50 3.56 0.71
N THR A 46 12.51 3.60 -0.18
CA THR A 46 11.36 4.51 -0.07
C THR A 46 10.54 4.24 1.20
N GLN A 47 10.40 2.96 1.58
CA GLN A 47 9.74 2.57 2.83
C GLN A 47 10.59 2.92 4.06
N GLN A 48 11.89 2.62 4.04
CA GLN A 48 12.82 2.93 5.14
C GLN A 48 12.99 4.43 5.38
N LEU A 49 13.04 5.23 4.30
CA LEU A 49 13.10 6.69 4.37
C LEU A 49 11.75 7.33 4.70
N GLY A 50 10.67 6.55 4.70
CA GLY A 50 9.33 7.02 5.03
C GLY A 50 8.70 7.94 3.98
N TYR A 51 9.19 7.94 2.74
CA TYR A 51 8.66 8.77 1.66
C TYR A 51 7.20 8.45 1.35
N PHE A 52 6.78 7.19 1.49
CA PHE A 52 5.36 6.84 1.39
C PHE A 52 4.50 7.60 2.41
N LYS A 53 4.95 7.66 3.67
CA LYS A 53 4.22 8.37 4.72
C LYS A 53 4.22 9.88 4.51
N GLN A 54 5.26 10.45 3.90
CA GLN A 54 5.30 11.87 3.54
C GLN A 54 4.23 12.23 2.50
N GLU A 55 3.95 11.33 1.57
CA GLU A 55 2.87 11.47 0.57
C GLU A 55 1.50 11.05 1.11
N GLY A 56 1.37 10.73 2.41
CA GLY A 56 0.12 10.25 3.00
C GLY A 56 -0.27 8.82 2.56
N LEU A 57 0.70 8.04 2.08
CA LEU A 57 0.53 6.64 1.70
C LEU A 57 1.04 5.73 2.83
N ASP A 58 0.21 4.77 3.25
CA ASP A 58 0.61 3.72 4.18
C ASP A 58 0.86 2.43 3.40
N VAL A 59 2.12 2.25 2.97
CA VAL A 59 2.52 1.18 2.06
C VAL A 59 3.06 -0.01 2.82
N THR A 60 2.45 -1.18 2.60
CA THR A 60 2.95 -2.49 3.04
C THR A 60 3.56 -3.22 1.85
N LEU A 61 4.84 -3.58 1.96
CA LEU A 61 5.55 -4.40 0.98
C LEU A 61 5.40 -5.87 1.38
N ILE A 62 4.87 -6.71 0.49
CA ILE A 62 4.71 -8.15 0.68
C ILE A 62 5.76 -8.85 -0.16
N ASP A 63 6.74 -9.46 0.49
CA ASP A 63 7.78 -10.24 -0.19
C ASP A 63 7.23 -11.59 -0.63
N GLU A 64 7.11 -11.77 -1.94
CA GLU A 64 6.74 -13.05 -2.55
C GLU A 64 7.94 -13.60 -3.30
N ALA A 65 8.56 -14.65 -2.75
CA ALA A 65 9.78 -15.24 -3.29
C ALA A 65 9.62 -15.76 -4.73
N SER A 66 8.39 -16.02 -5.17
CA SER A 66 8.11 -16.59 -6.49
C SER A 66 7.93 -15.54 -7.59
N GLY A 67 7.51 -14.30 -7.30
CA GLY A 67 7.18 -13.23 -8.27
C GLY A 67 6.06 -13.53 -9.27
N GLN A 68 5.88 -14.81 -9.63
CA GLN A 68 4.87 -15.33 -10.55
C GLN A 68 3.46 -15.19 -9.98
N SER A 69 3.31 -15.14 -8.65
CA SER A 69 2.01 -14.99 -8.01
C SER A 69 1.56 -13.53 -7.90
N SER A 70 2.47 -12.56 -8.05
CA SER A 70 2.14 -11.14 -7.81
C SER A 70 1.07 -10.61 -8.76
N GLU A 71 1.12 -10.99 -10.03
CA GLU A 71 0.09 -10.62 -11.01
C GLU A 71 -1.28 -11.24 -10.69
N ASN A 72 -1.29 -12.51 -10.27
CA ASN A 72 -2.52 -13.21 -9.90
C ASN A 72 -3.16 -12.62 -8.65
N GLU A 73 -2.36 -12.22 -7.64
CA GLU A 73 -2.86 -11.63 -6.40
C GLU A 73 -3.40 -10.21 -6.61
N VAL A 74 -2.81 -9.43 -7.53
CA VAL A 74 -3.39 -8.15 -7.98
C VAL A 74 -4.73 -8.40 -8.66
N LEU A 75 -4.79 -9.37 -9.58
CA LEU A 75 -6.03 -9.72 -10.29
C LEU A 75 -7.13 -10.25 -9.33
N ALA A 76 -6.73 -10.94 -8.27
CA ALA A 76 -7.61 -11.44 -7.22
C ALA A 76 -8.06 -10.34 -6.23
N GLY A 77 -7.50 -9.13 -6.31
CA GLY A 77 -7.79 -8.02 -5.38
C GLY A 77 -7.21 -8.21 -3.98
N GLN A 78 -6.26 -9.13 -3.83
CA GLN A 78 -5.61 -9.44 -2.54
C GLN A 78 -4.50 -8.43 -2.21
N VAL A 79 -3.93 -7.82 -3.26
CA VAL A 79 -2.93 -6.73 -3.21
C VAL A 79 -3.27 -5.67 -4.25
N ASP A 80 -2.81 -4.44 -4.02
CA ASP A 80 -3.19 -3.28 -4.82
C ASP A 80 -2.25 -3.05 -6.01
N ALA A 81 -1.00 -3.52 -5.89
CA ALA A 81 -0.02 -3.48 -6.97
C ALA A 81 0.97 -4.65 -6.87
N GLY A 82 1.48 -5.06 -8.03
CA GLY A 82 2.57 -6.02 -8.18
C GLY A 82 3.77 -5.30 -8.79
N SER A 83 4.95 -5.54 -8.26
CA SER A 83 6.21 -5.02 -8.79
C SER A 83 7.23 -6.12 -8.92
#